data_AF-A0A9D7DIS8-F1
#
_entry.id   AF-A0A9D7DIS8-F1
#
_cell.length_a   1.000
_cell.length_b   1.000
_cell.length_c   1.000
_cell.angle_alpha   90.00
_cell.angle_beta   90.00
_cell.angle_gamma   90.00
#
_symmetry.space_group_name_H-M   'P 1'
#
loop_
_entity.id
_entity.type
_entity.pdbx_description
1 polymer ?
#
loop_
_entity_poly.entity_id
_entity_poly.type
_entity_poly.pdbx_seq_one_letter_code
_entity_poly.pdbx_strand_id
1 'polypeptide(L)'
;MRHLLPPTLVLVLFWPTVVSGQCTTTNATSCACPDGGSDCDLLPDMTISWYGLVNYLGGPNEEAGRIYVSGSTPNIGYGPLEVRGVDLSGNRRFVCGVDTFVVSDPNADIDFACPNGGTAKQLTTQRIFHKNGAAMTSVERVIPQGMTYHPTHGHTHYDQWGICSPRSRKPE
;
A
#
# COMPACT_ATOMS: atom_id res chain seq x y z
N MET A 1 37.28 59.60 -34.11
CA MET A 1 37.40 59.17 -32.71
C MET A 1 36.52 57.95 -32.53
N ARG A 2 37.11 56.77 -32.32
CA ARG A 2 36.41 55.49 -32.12
C ARG A 2 36.38 55.22 -30.61
N HIS A 3 35.19 55.21 -30.01
CA HIS A 3 35.02 54.85 -28.60
C HIS A 3 34.81 53.32 -28.50
N LEU A 4 35.76 52.63 -27.87
CA LEU A 4 35.65 51.24 -27.46
C LEU A 4 34.88 51.21 -26.12
N LEU A 5 33.71 50.55 -26.08
CA LEU A 5 33.01 50.24 -24.83
C LEU A 5 33.72 49.07 -24.12
N PRO A 6 33.81 49.07 -22.77
CA PRO A 6 34.41 47.97 -22.03
C PRO A 6 33.42 46.80 -21.90
N PRO A 7 33.91 45.56 -21.73
CA PRO A 7 33.04 44.41 -21.54
C PRO A 7 32.55 44.38 -20.09
N THR A 8 31.26 44.59 -19.88
CA THR A 8 30.59 44.32 -18.60
C THR A 8 30.57 42.81 -18.35
N LEU A 9 31.32 42.38 -17.33
CA LEU A 9 31.31 41.01 -16.82
C LEU A 9 29.94 40.74 -16.16
N VAL A 10 29.08 39.97 -16.83
CA VAL A 10 27.80 39.54 -16.27
C VAL A 10 28.07 38.37 -15.32
N LEU A 11 28.01 38.63 -14.01
CA LEU A 11 28.07 37.59 -12.98
C LEU A 11 26.70 36.89 -12.92
N VAL A 12 26.60 35.69 -13.48
CA VAL A 12 25.40 34.86 -13.40
C VAL A 12 25.37 34.23 -12.00
N LEU A 13 24.55 34.80 -11.11
CA LEU A 13 24.23 34.20 -9.81
C LEU A 13 23.38 32.95 -10.06
N PHE A 14 24.00 31.77 -10.00
CA PHE A 14 23.28 30.49 -9.94
C PHE A 14 22.61 30.38 -8.57
N TRP A 15 21.30 30.60 -8.53
CA TRP A 15 20.50 30.28 -7.35
C TRP A 15 20.38 28.75 -7.26
N PRO A 16 20.73 28.12 -6.12
CA PRO A 16 20.51 26.69 -5.96
C PRO A 16 19.00 26.44 -6.01
N THR A 17 18.54 25.73 -7.04
CA THR A 17 17.19 25.19 -7.07
C THR A 17 17.08 24.18 -5.94
N VAL A 18 16.30 24.49 -4.91
CA VAL A 18 15.93 23.52 -3.88
C VAL A 18 15.02 22.50 -4.56
N VAL A 19 15.61 21.41 -5.05
CA VAL A 19 14.84 20.26 -5.53
C VAL A 19 14.28 19.57 -4.30
N SER A 20 13.03 19.90 -3.93
CA SER A 20 12.26 19.07 -3.01
C SER A 20 12.03 17.73 -3.70
N GLY A 21 12.85 16.72 -3.38
CA GLY A 21 12.59 15.36 -3.83
C GLY A 21 11.17 14.95 -3.42
N GLN A 22 10.49 14.13 -4.22
CA GLN A 22 9.21 13.55 -3.82
C GLN A 22 9.45 12.25 -3.07
N CYS A 23 8.67 11.99 -2.00
CA CYS A 23 8.65 10.71 -1.32
C CYS A 23 7.82 9.77 -2.20
N THR A 24 8.49 8.79 -2.79
CA THR A 24 7.86 7.80 -3.66
C THR A 24 8.37 6.41 -3.29
N THR A 25 7.75 5.38 -3.87
CA THR A 25 8.17 3.99 -3.71
C THR A 25 9.55 3.67 -4.32
N THR A 26 10.17 4.62 -5.02
CA THR A 26 11.50 4.48 -5.63
C THR A 26 12.50 5.56 -5.19
N ASN A 27 12.03 6.63 -4.56
CA ASN A 27 12.84 7.74 -4.09
C ASN A 27 12.43 8.13 -2.68
N ALA A 28 13.34 7.97 -1.72
CA ALA A 28 13.06 8.24 -0.32
C ALA A 28 13.52 9.62 0.15
N THR A 29 14.04 10.49 -0.74
CA THR A 29 14.68 11.78 -0.38
C THR A 29 13.85 12.61 0.60
N SER A 30 12.54 12.75 0.39
CA SER A 30 11.66 13.52 1.28
C SER A 30 10.72 12.68 2.15
N CYS A 31 10.91 11.36 2.19
CA CYS A 31 10.18 10.54 3.16
C CYS A 31 10.67 10.86 4.58
N ALA A 32 9.74 11.00 5.52
CA ALA A 32 10.05 11.24 6.92
C ALA A 32 10.13 9.90 7.67
N CYS A 33 11.10 9.78 8.57
CA CYS A 33 11.10 8.71 9.57
C CYS A 33 10.37 9.17 10.84
N PRO A 34 9.72 8.25 11.58
CA PRO A 34 9.06 8.57 12.85
C PRO A 34 9.98 9.24 13.88
N ASP A 35 11.26 8.87 13.89
CA ASP A 35 12.30 9.39 14.79
C ASP A 35 13.08 10.57 14.20
N GLY A 36 12.72 11.03 12.99
CA GLY A 36 13.46 12.06 12.25
C GLY A 36 14.76 11.57 11.62
N GLY A 37 15.06 10.27 11.68
CA GLY A 37 16.24 9.67 11.09
C GLY A 37 16.22 9.58 9.56
N SER A 38 17.26 8.96 9.02
CA SER A 38 17.40 8.70 7.58
C SER A 38 17.32 7.21 7.22
N ASP A 39 17.13 6.34 8.20
CA ASP A 39 17.08 4.89 8.05
C ASP A 39 15.94 4.35 8.92
N CYS A 40 14.85 3.87 8.29
CA CYS A 40 13.68 3.38 9.01
C CYS A 40 12.70 2.63 8.10
N ASP A 41 11.89 1.76 8.72
CA ASP A 41 10.71 1.21 8.08
C ASP A 41 9.58 2.27 8.03
N LEU A 42 9.03 2.47 6.84
CA LEU A 42 7.90 3.35 6.59
C LEU A 42 6.62 2.54 6.71
N LEU A 43 6.11 2.44 7.93
CA LEU A 43 4.92 1.66 8.23
C LEU A 43 3.63 2.45 7.93
N PRO A 44 2.60 1.81 7.37
CA PRO A 44 1.26 2.38 7.32
C PRO A 44 0.63 2.41 8.72
N ASP A 45 -0.22 3.39 8.96
CA ASP A 45 -1.04 3.51 10.17
C ASP A 45 -2.47 3.83 9.74
N MET A 46 -3.31 2.81 9.75
CA MET A 46 -4.71 2.90 9.31
C MET A 46 -5.57 3.31 10.50
N THR A 47 -6.22 4.46 10.39
CA THR A 47 -7.14 4.97 11.41
C THR A 47 -8.53 5.17 10.86
N ILE A 48 -9.51 5.45 11.72
CA ILE A 48 -10.85 5.88 11.31
C ILE A 48 -10.93 7.39 11.43
N SER A 49 -11.38 8.07 10.37
CA SER A 49 -11.50 9.53 10.36
C SER A 49 -12.94 9.99 10.48
N TRP A 50 -13.25 10.67 11.58
CA TRP A 50 -14.53 11.39 11.75
C TRP A 50 -14.80 12.35 10.60
N TYR A 51 -13.82 13.17 10.24
CA TYR A 51 -13.99 14.14 9.16
C TYR A 51 -14.28 13.46 7.83
N GLY A 52 -13.53 12.39 7.51
CA GLY A 52 -13.76 11.60 6.30
C GLY A 52 -15.15 10.94 6.30
N LEU A 53 -15.59 10.40 7.43
CA LEU A 53 -16.94 9.85 7.60
C LEU A 53 -18.02 10.90 7.27
N VAL A 54 -17.92 12.12 7.81
CA VAL A 54 -18.98 13.12 7.65
C VAL A 54 -18.95 13.85 6.31
N ASN A 55 -17.79 13.97 5.66
CA ASN A 55 -17.63 14.87 4.51
C ASN A 55 -17.33 14.15 3.18
N TYR A 56 -16.74 12.95 3.21
CA TYR A 56 -16.43 12.24 1.97
C TYR A 56 -17.72 11.80 1.26
N LEU A 57 -17.87 12.19 -0.01
CA LEU A 57 -19.07 11.97 -0.82
C LEU A 57 -20.38 12.44 -0.14
N GLY A 58 -20.32 13.45 0.72
CA GLY A 58 -21.48 13.99 1.43
C GLY A 58 -21.84 13.27 2.74
N GLY A 59 -21.03 12.28 3.14
CA GLY A 59 -21.16 11.60 4.42
C GLY A 59 -22.35 10.64 4.54
N PRO A 60 -22.66 10.19 5.77
CA PRO A 60 -23.84 9.36 6.00
C PRO A 60 -25.12 10.16 5.75
N ASN A 61 -26.15 9.50 5.24
CA ASN A 61 -27.44 10.12 4.97
C ASN A 61 -28.58 9.12 5.18
N GLU A 62 -29.81 9.62 5.31
CA GLU A 62 -30.99 8.80 5.55
C GLU A 62 -32.08 9.08 4.49
N GLU A 63 -32.68 8.00 3.98
CA GLU A 63 -33.83 8.03 3.08
C GLU A 63 -34.91 7.09 3.62
N ALA A 64 -36.18 7.29 3.23
CA ALA A 64 -37.26 6.40 3.66
C ALA A 64 -36.95 4.93 3.28
N GLY A 65 -36.76 4.09 4.30
CA GLY A 65 -36.42 2.66 4.13
C GLY A 65 -34.93 2.36 3.90
N ARG A 66 -34.02 3.34 4.02
CA ARG A 66 -32.57 3.13 3.82
C ARG A 66 -31.71 4.08 4.66
N ILE A 67 -30.67 3.53 5.28
CA ILE A 67 -29.62 4.31 5.95
C ILE A 67 -28.32 4.10 5.17
N TYR A 68 -27.64 5.18 4.79
CA TYR A 68 -26.32 5.15 4.18
C TYR A 68 -25.27 5.35 5.28
N VAL A 69 -24.40 4.35 5.44
CA VAL A 69 -23.28 4.41 6.38
C VAL A 69 -22.00 4.58 5.57
N SER A 70 -21.25 5.64 5.86
CA SER A 70 -19.91 5.86 5.31
C SER A 70 -18.86 5.12 6.15
N GLY A 71 -17.79 4.66 5.50
CA GLY A 71 -16.56 4.21 6.17
C GLY A 71 -15.38 5.01 5.61
N SER A 72 -14.53 5.57 6.47
CA SER A 72 -13.34 6.32 6.05
C SER A 72 -12.13 5.89 6.86
N THR A 73 -11.21 5.19 6.20
CA THR A 73 -9.99 4.64 6.81
C THR A 73 -8.73 5.24 6.18
N PRO A 74 -8.34 6.49 6.53
CA PRO A 74 -7.11 7.05 6.00
C PRO A 74 -5.86 6.37 6.57
N ASN A 75 -4.78 6.41 5.80
CA ASN A 75 -3.44 6.06 6.23
C ASN A 75 -2.75 7.34 6.72
N ILE A 76 -2.51 7.44 8.03
CA ILE A 76 -1.74 8.53 8.66
C ILE A 76 -0.28 8.13 8.94
N GLY A 77 0.13 6.94 8.50
CA GLY A 77 1.48 6.42 8.65
C GLY A 77 2.49 7.08 7.72
N TYR A 78 3.74 6.65 7.86
CA TYR A 78 4.87 7.21 7.13
C TYR A 78 5.11 6.55 5.78
N GLY A 79 4.52 5.38 5.55
CA GLY A 79 4.61 4.64 4.30
C GLY A 79 3.26 4.13 3.80
N PRO A 80 3.21 3.70 2.53
CA PRO A 80 1.99 3.17 1.94
C PRO A 80 1.64 1.78 2.50
N LEU A 81 0.36 1.45 2.49
CA LEU A 81 -0.10 0.08 2.68
C LEU A 81 -0.10 -0.62 1.31
N GLU A 82 0.86 -1.52 1.08
CA GLU A 82 0.90 -2.37 -0.11
C GLU A 82 0.82 -3.84 0.30
N VAL A 83 -0.19 -4.54 -0.21
CA VAL A 83 -0.35 -5.98 -0.05
C VAL A 83 -0.54 -6.62 -1.41
N ARG A 84 0.16 -7.73 -1.65
CA ARG A 84 0.26 -8.39 -2.95
C ARG A 84 -0.02 -9.89 -2.83
N GLY A 85 -0.50 -10.48 -3.92
CA GLY A 85 -0.59 -11.93 -4.07
C GLY A 85 0.70 -12.58 -4.59
N VAL A 86 1.56 -11.80 -5.26
CA VAL A 86 2.85 -12.21 -5.82
C VAL A 86 3.95 -11.40 -5.13
N ASP A 87 4.94 -12.10 -4.58
CA ASP A 87 6.09 -11.49 -3.92
C ASP A 87 7.11 -10.91 -4.93
N LEU A 88 8.10 -10.16 -4.44
CA LEU A 88 9.17 -9.55 -5.24
C LEU A 88 9.98 -10.57 -6.04
N SER A 89 10.01 -11.82 -5.59
CA SER A 89 10.68 -12.93 -6.26
C SER A 89 9.79 -13.63 -7.29
N GLY A 90 8.58 -13.11 -7.54
CA GLY A 90 7.64 -13.67 -8.50
C GLY A 90 6.87 -14.89 -7.99
N ASN A 91 6.85 -15.14 -6.68
CA ASN A 91 6.20 -16.33 -6.12
C ASN A 91 4.84 -16.01 -5.51
N ARG A 92 3.91 -16.93 -5.73
CA ARG A 92 2.63 -17.05 -5.02
C ARG A 92 2.73 -18.17 -3.99
N ARG A 93 2.03 -18.02 -2.88
CA ARG A 93 1.98 -19.02 -1.80
C ARG A 93 0.56 -19.50 -1.61
N PHE A 94 0.35 -20.79 -1.48
CA PHE A 94 -0.96 -21.40 -1.29
C PHE A 94 -0.94 -22.34 -0.11
N VAL A 95 -1.95 -22.26 0.74
CA VAL A 95 -2.20 -23.19 1.83
C VAL A 95 -3.26 -24.20 1.39
N CYS A 96 -2.96 -25.48 1.64
CA CYS A 96 -3.83 -26.61 1.38
C CYS A 96 -3.94 -27.45 2.66
N GLY A 97 -4.91 -27.13 3.52
CA GLY A 97 -4.96 -27.73 4.85
C GLY A 97 -3.79 -27.23 5.71
N VAL A 98 -2.85 -28.10 6.04
CA VAL A 98 -1.66 -27.77 6.84
C VAL A 98 -0.41 -27.48 5.99
N ASP A 99 -0.46 -27.83 4.71
CA ASP A 99 0.68 -27.71 3.81
C ASP A 99 0.70 -26.34 3.14
N THR A 100 1.90 -25.79 2.93
CA THR A 100 2.11 -24.55 2.17
C THR A 100 2.93 -24.84 0.93
N PHE A 101 2.42 -24.43 -0.22
CA PHE A 101 3.04 -24.57 -1.53
C PHE A 101 3.51 -23.21 -2.03
N VAL A 102 4.71 -23.16 -2.61
CA VAL A 102 5.26 -21.97 -3.27
C VAL A 102 5.29 -22.25 -4.77
N VAL A 103 4.66 -21.37 -5.55
CA VAL A 103 4.57 -21.48 -7.00
C VAL A 103 5.21 -20.24 -7.60
N SER A 104 6.19 -20.43 -8.47
CA SER A 104 6.74 -19.34 -9.29
C SER A 104 5.72 -18.99 -10.36
N ASP A 105 5.07 -17.85 -10.19
CA ASP A 105 3.99 -17.34 -11.04
C ASP A 105 3.95 -15.81 -10.95
N PRO A 106 4.93 -15.13 -11.57
CA PRO A 106 5.13 -13.68 -11.41
C PRO A 106 3.96 -12.84 -11.93
N ASN A 107 3.17 -13.39 -12.84
CA ASN A 107 2.05 -12.71 -13.50
C ASN A 107 0.68 -13.09 -12.92
N ALA A 108 0.64 -14.05 -11.99
CA ALA A 108 -0.59 -14.61 -11.45
C ALA A 108 -1.50 -15.28 -12.50
N ASP A 109 -0.89 -15.98 -13.45
CA ASP A 109 -1.59 -16.61 -14.59
C ASP A 109 -2.00 -18.07 -14.31
N ILE A 110 -1.49 -18.67 -13.23
CA ILE A 110 -1.74 -20.08 -12.91
C ILE A 110 -2.94 -20.21 -11.96
N ASP A 111 -3.92 -21.02 -12.37
CA ASP A 111 -4.92 -21.56 -11.45
C ASP A 111 -4.31 -22.70 -10.65
N PHE A 112 -4.15 -22.51 -9.34
CA PHE A 112 -3.56 -23.51 -8.45
C PHE A 112 -4.64 -24.35 -7.76
N ALA A 113 -4.56 -25.67 -7.93
CA ALA A 113 -5.39 -26.64 -7.23
C ALA A 113 -4.56 -27.41 -6.20
N CYS A 114 -5.12 -27.65 -5.02
CA CYS A 114 -4.42 -28.43 -4.00
C CYS A 114 -4.27 -29.90 -4.44
N PRO A 115 -3.08 -30.52 -4.27
CA PRO A 115 -2.85 -31.92 -4.63
C PRO A 115 -3.79 -32.91 -3.94
N ASN A 116 -4.27 -32.57 -2.74
CA ASN A 116 -5.21 -33.38 -1.97
C ASN A 116 -6.69 -33.14 -2.34
N GLY A 117 -6.97 -32.35 -3.39
CA GLY A 117 -8.33 -31.97 -3.78
C GLY A 117 -9.01 -30.98 -2.83
N GLY A 118 -8.29 -30.47 -1.83
CA GLY A 118 -8.78 -29.47 -0.88
C GLY A 118 -8.88 -28.06 -1.48
N THR A 119 -9.41 -27.12 -0.70
CA THR A 119 -9.50 -25.71 -1.10
C THR A 119 -8.14 -25.02 -0.98
N ALA A 120 -7.65 -24.48 -2.10
CA ALA A 120 -6.45 -23.66 -2.11
C ALA A 120 -6.75 -22.26 -1.56
N LYS A 121 -5.98 -21.83 -0.55
CA LYS A 121 -6.01 -20.47 -0.02
C LYS A 121 -4.70 -19.76 -0.33
N GLN A 122 -4.74 -18.71 -1.15
CA GLN A 122 -3.54 -17.94 -1.47
C GLN A 122 -3.13 -17.08 -0.27
N LEU A 123 -1.90 -17.21 0.22
CA LEU A 123 -1.36 -16.29 1.20
C LEU A 123 -0.95 -14.99 0.51
N THR A 124 -1.05 -13.89 1.25
CA THR A 124 -0.64 -12.58 0.77
C THR A 124 0.63 -12.13 1.42
N THR A 125 1.28 -11.18 0.79
CA THR A 125 2.54 -10.62 1.25
C THR A 125 2.37 -9.12 1.39
N GLN A 126 2.66 -8.59 2.57
CA GLN A 126 2.79 -7.16 2.78
C GLN A 126 4.18 -6.72 2.35
N ARG A 127 4.25 -5.68 1.52
CA ARG A 127 5.50 -4.97 1.29
C ARG A 127 5.67 -3.88 2.32
N ILE A 128 6.81 -3.89 2.98
CA ILE A 128 7.24 -2.85 3.92
C ILE A 128 8.32 -2.05 3.22
N PHE A 129 8.06 -0.77 3.04
CA PHE A 129 9.03 0.16 2.46
C PHE A 129 10.01 0.59 3.54
N HIS A 130 11.26 0.73 3.15
CA HIS A 130 12.35 1.08 4.04
C HIS A 130 13.14 2.22 3.41
N LYS A 131 13.22 3.33 4.13
CA LYS A 131 14.06 4.46 3.76
C LYS A 131 15.49 4.11 4.15
N ASN A 132 16.43 4.23 3.22
CA ASN A 132 17.87 4.16 3.47
C ASN A 132 18.55 5.36 2.81
N GLY A 133 18.66 6.45 3.57
CA GLY A 133 19.07 7.76 3.08
C GLY A 133 18.09 8.30 2.05
N ALA A 134 18.57 8.50 0.82
CA ALA A 134 17.75 8.92 -0.32
C ALA A 134 17.16 7.73 -1.10
N ALA A 135 17.65 6.51 -0.86
CA ALA A 135 17.18 5.31 -1.54
C ALA A 135 15.96 4.72 -0.83
N MET A 136 15.02 4.19 -1.62
CA MET A 136 13.94 3.36 -1.12
C MET A 136 14.31 1.90 -1.34
N THR A 137 14.26 1.10 -0.28
CA THR A 137 14.29 -0.36 -0.36
C THR A 137 12.98 -0.91 0.18
N SER A 138 12.79 -2.23 0.07
CA SER A 138 11.60 -2.87 0.64
C SER A 138 11.89 -4.28 1.06
N VAL A 139 11.25 -4.70 2.14
CA VAL A 139 11.17 -6.09 2.55
C VAL A 139 9.74 -6.58 2.44
N GLU A 140 9.57 -7.89 2.36
CA GLU A 140 8.26 -8.50 2.19
C GLU A 140 7.98 -9.52 3.28
N ARG A 141 6.79 -9.43 3.86
CA ARG A 141 6.33 -10.30 4.95
C ARG A 141 5.07 -11.03 4.52
N VAL A 142 5.11 -12.36 4.58
CA VAL A 142 3.94 -13.20 4.34
C VAL A 142 2.95 -13.02 5.50
N ILE A 143 1.70 -12.73 5.16
CA ILE A 143 0.58 -12.64 6.08
C ILE A 143 -0.14 -14.00 6.06
N PRO A 144 -0.34 -14.65 7.23
CA PRO A 144 -0.99 -15.96 7.32
C PRO A 144 -2.52 -15.90 7.07
N GLN A 145 -3.06 -14.73 6.74
CA GLN A 145 -4.45 -14.56 6.35
C GLN A 145 -4.56 -14.92 4.87
N GLY A 146 -5.18 -16.07 4.63
CA GLY A 146 -5.46 -16.56 3.30
C GLY A 146 -6.48 -15.65 2.61
N MET A 147 -6.28 -15.50 1.32
CA MET A 147 -7.32 -15.09 0.42
C MET A 147 -7.86 -16.29 -0.35
N THR A 148 -9.15 -16.25 -0.61
CA THR A 148 -9.80 -17.21 -1.50
C THR A 148 -9.93 -16.55 -2.88
N TYR A 149 -9.36 -17.16 -3.92
CA TYR A 149 -9.60 -16.71 -5.30
C TYR A 149 -11.08 -16.93 -5.63
N HIS A 150 -11.75 -15.91 -6.18
CA HIS A 150 -13.16 -16.00 -6.56
C HIS A 150 -13.29 -16.04 -8.09
N PRO A 151 -13.41 -17.24 -8.70
CA PRO A 151 -13.26 -17.41 -10.15
C PRO A 151 -14.28 -16.63 -10.98
N THR A 152 -15.48 -16.39 -10.45
CA THR A 152 -16.51 -15.63 -11.16
C THR A 152 -16.24 -14.14 -11.23
N HIS A 153 -15.32 -13.59 -10.42
CA HIS A 153 -14.98 -12.15 -10.40
C HIS A 153 -13.53 -11.87 -10.78
N GLY A 154 -12.74 -12.90 -11.12
CA GLY A 154 -11.38 -12.77 -11.66
C GLY A 154 -10.38 -12.11 -10.70
N HIS A 155 -10.68 -12.08 -9.40
CA HIS A 155 -9.77 -11.51 -8.40
C HIS A 155 -9.91 -12.18 -7.04
N THR A 156 -8.99 -11.83 -6.17
CA THR A 156 -8.74 -12.51 -4.92
C THR A 156 -9.39 -11.75 -3.76
N HIS A 157 -10.14 -12.45 -2.89
CA HIS A 157 -10.85 -11.83 -1.77
C HIS A 157 -10.13 -12.12 -0.46
N TYR A 158 -9.88 -11.08 0.35
CA TYR A 158 -9.41 -11.27 1.72
C TYR A 158 -10.50 -11.90 2.57
N ASP A 159 -10.19 -13.05 3.18
CA ASP A 159 -11.05 -13.65 4.19
C ASP A 159 -11.24 -12.61 5.31
N GLN A 160 -12.50 -12.23 5.59
CA GLN A 160 -12.86 -11.24 6.63
C GLN A 160 -12.28 -9.83 6.46
N TRP A 161 -12.11 -9.35 5.22
CA TRP A 161 -11.63 -7.98 4.92
C TRP A 161 -12.32 -6.86 5.71
N GLY A 162 -13.64 -7.01 5.94
CA GLY A 162 -14.42 -6.15 6.82
C GLY A 162 -15.50 -6.97 7.52
N ILE A 163 -15.51 -6.93 8.84
CA ILE A 163 -16.56 -7.55 9.65
C ILE A 163 -17.52 -6.45 10.10
N CYS A 164 -18.63 -6.32 9.39
CA CYS A 164 -19.72 -5.41 9.77
C CYS A 164 -20.85 -6.24 10.41
N SER A 165 -21.23 -5.94 11.65
CA SER A 165 -22.38 -6.55 12.31
C SER A 165 -23.43 -5.49 12.68
N PRO A 166 -24.68 -5.63 12.20
CA PRO A 166 -25.79 -4.82 12.69
C PRO A 166 -26.22 -5.36 14.06
N ARG A 167 -25.58 -4.89 15.13
CA ARG A 167 -26.01 -4.96 16.55
C ARG A 167 -26.65 -6.25 17.11
N SER A 168 -26.51 -7.40 16.47
CA SER A 168 -26.74 -8.71 17.09
C SER A 168 -25.38 -9.34 17.41
N ARG A 169 -25.19 -9.66 18.70
CA ARG A 169 -24.00 -10.35 19.20
C ARG A 169 -23.81 -11.64 18.40
N LYS A 170 -22.66 -11.81 17.74
CA LYS A 170 -22.26 -13.10 17.17
C LYS A 170 -22.14 -14.10 18.33
N PRO A 171 -22.78 -15.28 18.29
CA PRO A 171 -22.43 -16.35 19.21
C PRO A 171 -20.95 -16.69 19.03
N GLU A 172 -20.21 -16.75 20.13
CA GLU A 172 -18.85 -17.30 20.19
C GLU A 172 -18.88 -18.81 19.97
#